data_AF-A0AB33AMP9-F1
#
_entry.id   AF-A0AB33AMP9-F1
#
_cell.length_a   1.000
_cell.length_b   1.000
_cell.length_c   1.000
_cell.angle_alpha   90.00
_cell.angle_beta   90.00
_cell.angle_gamma   90.00
#
_symmetry.space_group_name_H-M   'P 1'
#
loop_
_entity.id
_entity.type
_entity.pdbx_description
1 polymer ?
#
loop_
_entity_poly.entity_id
_entity_poly.type
_entity_poly.pdbx_seq_one_letter_code
_entity_poly.pdbx_strand_id
1 'polypeptide(L)'
;MVKNAFHFVRDDIHHSWDVKDKRVTVSASDCLREGVGICWTKANLLAALLRANGTPSVFSYQRLILGTTPDMGYCIHALNTVYLDSIGKWLRLDARGNKKNVQAEFSLDGDKLAFYPNDIGEIDYRDNHSQPDRGLMAVLEKSTDAIDMYLHHLPDKLTEDIN
;
A
#
# COMPACT_ATOMS: atom_id res chain seq x y z
N MET A 1 -20.21 0.12 -0.29
CA MET A 1 -19.20 0.42 0.76
C MET A 1 -17.77 0.30 0.21
N VAL A 2 -17.32 -0.89 -0.21
CA VAL A 2 -15.91 -1.13 -0.61
C VAL A 2 -15.36 -0.13 -1.64
N LYS A 3 -16.07 0.06 -2.76
CA LYS A 3 -15.66 1.03 -3.80
C LYS A 3 -15.49 2.45 -3.26
N ASN A 4 -16.38 2.89 -2.37
CA ASN A 4 -16.31 4.24 -1.79
C ASN A 4 -15.15 4.36 -0.80
N ALA A 5 -14.94 3.37 0.06
CA ALA A 5 -13.79 3.35 0.97
C ALA A 5 -12.47 3.34 0.20
N PHE A 6 -12.40 2.54 -0.87
CA PHE A 6 -11.25 2.51 -1.77
C PHE A 6 -10.99 3.88 -2.42
N HIS A 7 -12.01 4.51 -3.01
CA HIS A 7 -11.84 5.84 -3.61
C HIS A 7 -11.48 6.90 -2.58
N PHE A 8 -12.11 6.90 -1.40
CA PHE A 8 -11.76 7.81 -0.31
C PHE A 8 -10.27 7.68 0.05
N VAL A 9 -9.79 6.47 0.32
CA VAL A 9 -8.37 6.29 0.67
C VAL A 9 -7.47 6.60 -0.52
N ARG A 10 -7.85 6.26 -1.75
CA ARG A 10 -7.03 6.51 -2.95
C ARG A 10 -6.91 8.01 -3.25
N ASP A 11 -8.02 8.73 -3.20
CA ASP A 11 -8.16 10.07 -3.78
C ASP A 11 -8.06 11.18 -2.72
N ASP A 12 -8.58 10.96 -1.51
CA ASP A 12 -8.67 12.00 -0.48
C ASP A 12 -7.51 11.94 0.53
N ILE A 13 -6.82 10.81 0.64
CA ILE A 13 -5.62 10.67 1.46
C ILE A 13 -4.40 10.85 0.55
N HIS A 14 -3.61 11.90 0.78
CA HIS A 14 -2.45 12.16 -0.05
C HIS A 14 -1.36 11.09 0.11
N HIS A 15 -0.62 10.83 -0.97
CA HIS A 15 0.57 9.99 -0.90
C HIS A 15 1.79 10.83 -0.48
N SER A 16 2.42 10.56 0.67
CA SER A 16 3.46 11.43 1.26
C SER A 16 4.57 11.82 0.27
N TRP A 17 5.06 10.86 -0.53
CA TRP A 17 6.11 11.11 -1.52
C TRP A 17 5.68 12.05 -2.67
N ASP A 18 4.40 12.04 -3.04
CA ASP A 18 3.90 12.83 -4.17
C ASP A 18 3.71 14.29 -3.78
N VAL A 19 3.16 14.53 -2.58
CA VAL A 19 2.95 15.87 -2.04
C VAL A 19 4.16 16.40 -1.25
N LYS A 20 5.24 15.61 -1.18
CA LYS A 20 6.46 15.91 -0.42
C LYS A 20 6.20 16.25 1.06
N ASP A 21 5.24 15.55 1.66
CA ASP A 21 4.95 15.69 3.09
C ASP A 21 5.96 14.87 3.90
N LYS A 22 6.50 15.51 4.93
CA LYS A 22 7.52 14.93 5.81
C LYS A 22 6.92 14.16 6.98
N ARG A 23 5.64 14.34 7.29
CA ARG A 23 4.98 13.66 8.42
C ARG A 23 4.98 12.15 8.19
N VAL A 24 5.39 11.41 9.21
CA VAL A 24 5.28 9.95 9.25
C VAL A 24 3.98 9.59 9.96
N THR A 25 3.01 9.08 9.21
CA THR A 25 1.82 8.44 9.81
C THR A 25 2.15 6.98 10.06
N VAL A 26 1.89 6.48 11.27
CA VAL A 26 2.20 5.09 11.64
C VAL A 26 0.93 4.24 11.59
N SER A 27 -0.12 4.69 12.28
CA SER A 27 -1.38 3.95 12.37
C SER A 27 -2.39 4.34 11.28
N ALA A 28 -3.42 3.51 11.10
CA ALA A 28 -4.58 3.83 10.27
C ALA A 28 -5.28 5.12 10.73
N SER A 29 -5.39 5.34 12.04
CA SER A 29 -6.00 6.55 12.60
C SER A 29 -5.14 7.80 12.38
N ASP A 30 -3.81 7.67 12.38
CA ASP A 30 -2.93 8.79 12.02
C ASP A 30 -3.08 9.15 10.55
N CYS A 31 -3.07 8.14 9.66
CA CYS A 31 -3.27 8.31 8.23
C CYS A 31 -4.58 9.04 7.92
N LEU A 32 -5.67 8.65 8.60
CA LEU A 32 -6.98 9.29 8.48
C LEU A 32 -6.98 10.73 9.00
N ARG A 33 -6.40 10.97 10.19
CA ARG A 33 -6.41 12.29 10.85
C ARG A 33 -5.57 13.32 10.10
N GLU A 34 -4.40 12.90 9.61
CA GLU A 34 -3.45 13.79 8.94
C GLU A 34 -3.75 13.95 7.44
N GLY A 35 -4.59 13.08 6.86
CA GLY A 35 -4.97 13.12 5.45
C GLY A 35 -3.80 12.78 4.52
N VAL A 36 -2.79 12.05 5.00
CA VAL A 36 -1.58 11.72 4.26
C VAL A 36 -0.99 10.40 4.76
N GLY A 37 -0.36 9.64 3.86
CA GLY A 37 0.32 8.41 4.21
C GLY A 37 1.08 7.82 3.03
N ILE A 38 1.93 6.83 3.30
CA ILE A 38 2.58 6.05 2.25
C ILE A 38 1.70 4.84 1.89
N CYS A 39 2.06 4.07 0.87
CA CYS A 39 1.26 2.90 0.46
C CYS A 39 0.95 1.94 1.62
N TRP A 40 1.88 1.74 2.56
CA TRP A 40 1.68 0.88 3.74
C TRP A 40 0.57 1.41 4.65
N THR A 41 0.62 2.68 5.05
CA THR A 41 -0.39 3.25 5.96
C THR A 41 -1.73 3.50 5.28
N LYS A 42 -1.73 3.74 3.97
CA LYS A 42 -2.96 3.80 3.17
C LYS A 42 -3.60 2.41 3.05
N ALA A 43 -2.82 1.35 2.86
CA ALA A 43 -3.33 -0.02 2.91
C ALA A 43 -3.87 -0.39 4.31
N ASN A 44 -3.21 0.07 5.39
CA ASN A 44 -3.71 -0.09 6.76
C ASN A 44 -5.05 0.62 6.96
N LEU A 45 -5.18 1.87 6.48
CA LEU A 45 -6.41 2.64 6.58
C LEU A 45 -7.55 1.97 5.80
N LEU A 46 -7.30 1.52 4.56
CA LEU A 46 -8.33 0.83 3.78
C LEU A 46 -8.77 -0.47 4.49
N ALA A 47 -7.83 -1.29 4.94
CA ALA A 47 -8.15 -2.51 5.69
C ALA A 47 -8.97 -2.20 6.95
N ALA A 48 -8.60 -1.17 7.72
CA ALA A 48 -9.31 -0.78 8.93
C ALA A 48 -10.76 -0.34 8.63
N LEU A 49 -10.96 0.52 7.64
CA LEU A 49 -12.30 0.99 7.23
C LEU A 49 -13.19 -0.18 6.76
N LEU A 50 -12.63 -1.10 5.97
CA LEU A 50 -13.38 -2.25 5.45
C LEU A 50 -13.73 -3.24 6.56
N ARG A 51 -12.76 -3.60 7.41
CA ARG A 51 -12.97 -4.53 8.53
C ARG A 51 -13.95 -3.99 9.56
N ALA A 52 -13.90 -2.68 9.85
CA ALA A 52 -14.88 -2.03 10.72
C ALA A 52 -16.32 -2.13 10.19
N ASN A 53 -16.49 -2.33 8.87
CA ASN A 53 -17.78 -2.54 8.21
C ASN A 53 -18.03 -4.02 7.85
N GLY A 54 -17.32 -4.96 8.48
CA GLY A 54 -17.52 -6.39 8.30
C GLY A 54 -17.04 -6.96 6.96
N THR A 55 -16.32 -6.18 6.13
CA THR A 55 -15.75 -6.68 4.87
C THR A 55 -14.38 -7.31 5.13
N PRO A 56 -14.17 -8.61 4.81
CA PRO A 56 -12.86 -9.23 4.92
C PRO A 56 -11.87 -8.52 3.99
N SER A 57 -10.77 -8.04 4.57
CA SER A 57 -9.70 -7.37 3.85
C SER A 57 -8.37 -7.82 4.46
N VAL A 58 -7.41 -8.15 3.62
CA VAL A 58 -6.05 -8.60 3.99
C VAL A 58 -5.03 -7.80 3.19
N PHE A 59 -3.75 -7.94 3.55
CA PHE A 59 -2.65 -7.26 2.87
C PHE A 59 -2.01 -8.18 1.84
N SER A 60 -1.54 -7.59 0.75
CA SER A 60 -0.67 -8.24 -0.23
C SER A 60 0.42 -7.26 -0.64
N TYR A 61 1.55 -7.78 -1.12
CA TYR A 61 2.72 -6.97 -1.39
C TYR A 61 3.26 -7.13 -2.81
N GLN A 62 4.05 -6.15 -3.21
CA GLN A 62 4.89 -6.20 -4.40
C GLN A 62 6.30 -5.75 -4.03
N ARG A 63 7.32 -6.35 -4.63
CA ARG A 63 8.68 -5.82 -4.63
C ARG A 63 8.88 -5.08 -5.95
N LEU A 64 9.16 -3.78 -5.89
CA LEU A 64 9.22 -2.90 -7.06
C LEU A 64 10.55 -2.18 -7.12
N ILE A 65 11.03 -1.86 -8.32
CA ILE A 65 12.22 -1.01 -8.51
C ILE A 65 11.96 0.38 -7.92
N LEU A 66 12.94 0.87 -7.16
CA LEU A 66 12.93 2.23 -6.66
C LEU A 66 13.43 3.17 -7.76
N GLY A 67 12.53 3.78 -8.54
CA GLY A 67 12.91 4.71 -9.61
C GLY A 67 12.72 4.12 -11.00
N THR A 68 13.76 4.15 -11.85
CA THR A 68 13.66 3.74 -13.26
C THR A 68 14.57 2.58 -13.66
N THR A 69 15.53 2.21 -12.83
CA THR A 69 16.52 1.18 -13.15
C THR A 69 16.86 0.32 -11.92
N PRO A 70 17.17 -0.98 -12.10
CA PRO A 70 17.43 -1.90 -10.98
C PRO A 70 18.54 -1.50 -10.01
N ASP A 71 19.54 -0.72 -10.47
CA ASP A 71 20.67 -0.23 -9.67
C ASP A 71 20.26 0.82 -8.63
N MET A 72 19.08 1.41 -8.77
CA MET A 72 18.51 2.32 -7.78
C MET A 72 17.88 1.60 -6.58
N GLY A 73 17.89 0.27 -6.59
CA GLY A 73 17.35 -0.56 -5.51
C GLY A 73 15.87 -0.87 -5.68
N TYR A 74 15.27 -1.41 -4.63
CA TYR A 74 13.89 -1.87 -4.63
C TYR A 74 13.23 -1.49 -3.32
N CYS A 75 11.90 -1.48 -3.32
CA CYS A 75 11.12 -1.32 -2.11
C CYS A 75 9.90 -2.24 -2.10
N ILE A 76 9.38 -2.49 -0.90
CA ILE A 76 8.09 -3.15 -0.74
C ILE A 76 6.96 -2.15 -0.89
N HIS A 77 6.03 -2.46 -1.80
CA HIS A 77 4.76 -1.78 -1.98
C HIS A 77 3.63 -2.61 -1.40
N ALA A 78 2.67 -1.95 -0.73
CA ALA A 78 1.55 -2.61 -0.09
C ALA A 78 0.22 -2.27 -0.78
N LEU A 79 -0.63 -3.28 -0.91
CA LEU A 79 -2.00 -3.17 -1.39
C LEU A 79 -2.91 -4.10 -0.56
N ASN A 80 -4.21 -4.10 -0.86
CA ASN A 80 -5.17 -4.95 -0.15
C ASN A 80 -5.80 -5.99 -1.07
N THR A 81 -6.07 -7.17 -0.52
CA THR A 81 -6.99 -8.15 -1.12
C THR A 81 -8.29 -8.14 -0.31
N VAL A 82 -9.43 -7.96 -0.97
CA VAL A 82 -10.73 -7.70 -0.32
C VAL A 82 -11.77 -8.69 -0.84
N TYR A 83 -12.49 -9.35 0.07
CA TYR A 83 -13.54 -10.28 -0.30
C TYR A 83 -14.88 -9.56 -0.42
N LEU A 84 -15.52 -9.71 -1.58
CA LEU A 84 -16.87 -9.21 -1.83
C LEU A 84 -17.87 -10.37 -1.75
N ASP A 85 -18.51 -10.52 -0.59
CA ASP A 85 -19.54 -11.53 -0.34
C ASP A 85 -20.65 -11.51 -1.39
N SER A 86 -21.07 -10.31 -1.83
CA SER A 86 -22.17 -10.13 -2.79
C SER A 86 -21.97 -10.82 -4.14
N ILE A 87 -20.71 -11.11 -4.50
CA ILE A 87 -20.35 -11.79 -5.75
C ILE A 87 -19.42 -12.98 -5.53
N GLY A 88 -19.08 -13.30 -4.27
CA GLY A 88 -18.19 -14.40 -3.90
C GLY A 88 -16.76 -14.30 -4.45
N LYS A 89 -16.20 -13.08 -4.60
CA LYS A 89 -14.88 -12.87 -5.23
C LYS A 89 -13.91 -12.08 -4.36
N TRP A 90 -12.63 -12.41 -4.47
CA TRP A 90 -11.53 -11.59 -3.98
C TRP A 90 -11.12 -10.57 -5.05
N LEU A 91 -10.94 -9.32 -4.64
CA LEU A 91 -10.44 -8.22 -5.46
C LEU A 91 -9.12 -7.71 -4.89
N ARG A 92 -8.17 -7.36 -5.77
CA ARG A 92 -6.96 -6.65 -5.36
C ARG A 92 -7.15 -5.15 -5.59
N LEU A 93 -6.96 -4.37 -4.53
CA LEU A 93 -7.20 -2.95 -4.49
C LEU A 93 -5.93 -2.23 -4.04
N ASP A 94 -5.45 -1.32 -4.88
CA ASP A 94 -4.25 -0.52 -4.62
C ASP A 94 -4.64 0.94 -4.33
N ALA A 95 -4.74 1.28 -3.05
CA ALA A 95 -5.21 2.58 -2.60
C ALA A 95 -4.10 3.65 -2.54
N ARG A 96 -2.95 3.42 -3.18
CA ARG A 96 -1.78 4.31 -3.15
C ARG A 96 -2.05 5.72 -3.66
N GLY A 97 -3.00 5.90 -4.57
CA GLY A 97 -3.36 7.19 -5.15
C GLY A 97 -2.82 7.42 -6.56
N ASN A 98 -3.58 8.14 -7.37
CA ASN A 98 -3.28 8.36 -8.77
C ASN A 98 -2.41 9.61 -8.99
N LYS A 99 -1.58 9.58 -10.03
CA LYS A 99 -0.81 10.74 -10.54
C LYS A 99 -0.56 10.57 -12.04
N LYS A 100 0.13 11.54 -12.67
CA LYS A 100 0.35 11.61 -14.13
C LYS A 100 0.74 10.28 -14.81
N ASN A 101 1.43 9.37 -14.12
CA ASN A 101 1.86 8.06 -14.64
C ASN A 101 1.46 6.87 -13.73
N VAL A 102 0.52 7.05 -12.81
CA VAL A 102 0.07 6.00 -11.89
C VAL A 102 -1.44 6.03 -11.85
N GLN A 103 -2.09 4.93 -12.23
CA GLN A 103 -3.54 4.82 -12.26
C GLN A 103 -3.98 3.46 -11.71
N ALA A 104 -4.50 3.46 -10.48
CA ALA A 104 -5.20 2.34 -9.87
C ALA A 104 -6.72 2.59 -9.91
N GLU A 105 -7.52 1.57 -10.21
CA GLU A 105 -8.97 1.68 -10.33
C GLU A 105 -9.71 0.56 -9.59
N PHE A 106 -10.93 0.86 -9.15
CA PHE A 106 -11.82 -0.20 -8.70
C PHE A 106 -12.34 -0.97 -9.91
N SER A 107 -12.07 -2.27 -9.95
CA SER A 107 -12.49 -3.16 -11.04
C SER A 107 -13.03 -4.47 -10.50
N LEU A 108 -14.13 -4.95 -11.11
CA LEU A 108 -14.64 -6.30 -10.88
C LEU A 108 -14.02 -7.31 -11.87
N ASP A 109 -13.40 -6.81 -12.94
CA ASP A 109 -12.90 -7.58 -14.08
C ASP A 109 -11.37 -7.56 -14.12
N GLY A 110 -10.77 -8.06 -13.05
CA GLY A 110 -9.32 -8.18 -12.88
C GLY A 110 -8.63 -6.97 -12.27
N ASP A 111 -7.33 -7.15 -12.02
CA ASP A 111 -6.46 -6.21 -11.31
C ASP A 111 -6.30 -4.88 -12.09
N LYS A 112 -6.53 -3.75 -11.40
CA LYS A 112 -6.24 -2.37 -11.87
C LYS A 112 -5.37 -1.66 -10.82
N LEU A 113 -4.10 -2.07 -10.74
CA LEU A 113 -3.15 -1.67 -9.70
C LEU A 113 -2.29 -0.48 -10.14
N ALA A 114 -1.65 0.18 -9.18
CA ALA A 114 -0.73 1.29 -9.47
C ALA A 114 0.48 0.81 -10.27
N PHE A 115 0.93 -0.42 -10.00
CA PHE A 115 2.13 -1.02 -10.57
C PHE A 115 1.90 -2.49 -10.93
N TYR A 116 2.55 -2.93 -12.01
CA TYR A 116 2.57 -4.31 -12.46
C TYR A 116 4.03 -4.74 -12.58
N PRO A 117 4.55 -5.52 -11.60
CA PRO A 117 5.90 -6.07 -11.64
C PRO A 117 6.23 -6.68 -13.00
N ASN A 118 7.21 -6.13 -13.71
CA ASN A 118 7.59 -6.58 -15.05
C ASN A 118 9.10 -6.53 -15.32
N ASP A 119 9.89 -6.05 -14.37
CA ASP A 119 11.34 -5.99 -14.46
C ASP A 119 12.05 -7.09 -13.66
N ILE A 120 13.35 -7.26 -13.94
CA ILE A 120 14.20 -8.24 -13.25
C ILE A 120 14.18 -7.94 -11.75
N GLY A 121 13.89 -8.96 -10.94
CA GLY A 121 13.89 -8.86 -9.48
C GLY A 121 12.61 -8.26 -8.89
N GLU A 122 11.70 -7.72 -9.70
CA GLU A 122 10.38 -7.36 -9.20
C GLU A 122 9.53 -8.61 -8.93
N ILE A 123 8.67 -8.53 -7.92
CA ILE A 123 7.87 -9.67 -7.46
C ILE A 123 6.44 -9.18 -7.21
N ASP A 124 5.46 -9.88 -7.79
CA ASP A 124 4.06 -9.79 -7.38
C ASP A 124 3.77 -10.95 -6.42
N TYR A 125 3.83 -10.72 -5.10
CA TYR A 125 3.79 -11.81 -4.11
C TYR A 125 2.46 -12.58 -4.12
N ARG A 126 1.36 -11.91 -4.47
CA ARG A 126 -0.01 -12.49 -4.56
C ARG A 126 -0.41 -13.29 -3.29
N ASP A 127 0.13 -12.85 -2.17
CA ASP A 127 -0.07 -13.38 -0.84
C ASP A 127 -1.26 -12.71 -0.12
N ASN A 128 -1.65 -13.26 1.02
CA ASN A 128 -2.75 -12.74 1.82
C ASN A 128 -2.37 -12.77 3.30
N HIS A 129 -2.12 -11.59 3.88
CA HIS A 129 -1.72 -11.44 5.27
C HIS A 129 -2.82 -10.79 6.09
N SER A 130 -3.19 -11.38 7.22
CA SER A 130 -4.22 -10.82 8.10
C SER A 130 -3.75 -9.56 8.85
N GLN A 131 -2.43 -9.38 8.98
CA GLN A 131 -1.79 -8.24 9.63
C GLN A 131 -0.79 -7.59 8.67
N PRO A 132 -0.49 -6.28 8.84
CA PRO A 132 0.60 -5.67 8.09
C PRO A 132 1.94 -6.29 8.48
N ASP A 133 2.90 -6.29 7.55
CA ASP A 133 4.24 -6.80 7.80
C ASP A 133 4.91 -5.99 8.93
N ARG A 134 5.38 -6.70 9.96
CA ARG A 134 5.93 -6.10 11.18
C ARG A 134 7.20 -5.28 10.93
N GLY A 135 8.01 -5.66 9.94
CA GLY A 135 9.24 -4.98 9.56
C GLY A 135 8.93 -3.63 8.92
N LEU A 136 7.93 -3.59 8.03
CA LEU A 136 7.44 -2.34 7.44
C LEU A 136 6.88 -1.41 8.52
N MET A 137 6.12 -1.94 9.49
CA MET A 137 5.59 -1.13 10.58
C MET A 137 6.71 -0.60 11.50
N ALA A 138 7.72 -1.42 11.79
CA ALA A 138 8.87 -1.00 12.58
C ALA A 138 9.69 0.11 11.91
N VAL A 139 9.71 0.19 10.58
CA VAL A 139 10.31 1.32 9.85
C VAL A 139 9.50 2.60 10.11
N LEU A 140 8.17 2.55 9.94
CA LEU A 140 7.30 3.70 10.24
C LEU A 140 7.46 4.21 11.67
N GLU A 141 7.49 3.30 12.66
CA GLU A 141 7.61 3.65 14.07
C GLU A 141 8.94 4.32 14.42
N LYS A 142 10.01 4.02 13.67
CA LYS A 142 11.36 4.58 13.90
C LYS A 142 11.64 5.83 13.08
N SER A 143 10.87 6.08 12.02
CA SER A 143 11.06 7.23 11.15
C SER A 143 10.41 8.49 11.72
N THR A 144 11.07 9.63 11.53
CA THR A 144 10.55 10.96 11.93
C THR A 144 10.32 11.89 10.73
N ASP A 145 10.89 11.56 9.57
CA ASP A 145 10.70 12.26 8.31
C ASP A 145 10.45 11.24 7.19
N ALA A 146 9.29 11.34 6.53
CA ALA A 146 8.88 10.41 5.49
C ALA A 146 9.74 10.51 4.22
N ILE A 147 10.33 11.67 3.94
CA ILE A 147 11.21 11.86 2.78
C ILE A 147 12.56 11.20 3.05
N ASP A 148 13.12 11.38 4.25
CA ASP A 148 14.33 10.66 4.69
C ASP A 148 14.12 9.14 4.65
N MET A 149 12.97 8.67 5.17
CA MET A 149 12.55 7.27 5.11
C MET A 149 12.55 6.72 3.67
N TYR A 150 11.97 7.44 2.72
CA TYR A 150 11.95 7.03 1.31
C TYR A 150 13.34 6.92 0.70
N LEU A 151 14.26 7.81 1.10
CA LEU A 151 15.60 7.90 0.51
C LEU A 151 16.56 6.86 1.09
N HIS A 152 16.36 6.42 2.33
CA HIS A 152 17.40 5.71 3.08
C HIS A 152 16.94 4.46 3.82
N HIS A 153 15.64 4.31 4.12
CA HIS A 153 15.18 3.32 5.11
C HIS A 153 14.13 2.35 4.58
N LEU A 154 13.76 2.41 3.29
CA LEU A 154 12.80 1.46 2.73
C LEU A 154 13.44 0.06 2.58
N PRO A 155 12.82 -0.98 3.14
CA PRO A 155 13.27 -2.35 2.93
C PRO A 155 12.81 -2.86 1.56
N ASP A 156 13.57 -3.81 1.02
CA ASP A 156 13.27 -4.48 -0.26
C ASP A 156 12.79 -5.91 -0.10
N LYS A 157 12.51 -6.35 1.15
CA LYS A 157 12.05 -7.68 1.51
C LYS A 157 11.01 -7.61 2.64
N LEU A 158 10.09 -8.55 2.65
CA LEU A 158 9.17 -8.76 3.76
C LEU A 158 9.90 -9.40 4.94
N THR A 159 9.34 -9.30 6.14
CA THR A 159 9.99 -9.84 7.34
C THR A 159 10.12 -11.36 7.30
N GLU A 160 9.15 -12.04 6.68
CA GLU A 160 9.15 -13.50 6.55
C GLU A 160 10.23 -14.01 5.57
N ASP A 161 10.69 -13.15 4.66
CA ASP A 161 11.74 -13.43 3.67
C ASP A 161 13.17 -13.30 4.24
N ILE A 162 13.33 -12.92 5.52
CA ILE A 162 14.63 -12.69 6.19
C ILE A 162 15.12 -13.97 6.92
N ASN A 163 14.44 -15.10 6.76
CA ASN A 163 14.82 -16.39 7.38
C ASN A 163 15.75 -17.22 6.50
#